data_AF-A0A950LZH9-F1
#
_entry.id   AF-A0A950LZH9-F1
#
_cell.length_a   1.000
_cell.length_b   1.000
_cell.length_c   1.000
_cell.angle_alpha   90.00
_cell.angle_beta   90.00
_cell.angle_gamma   90.00
#
_symmetry.space_group_name_H-M   'P 1'
#
loop_
_entity.id
_entity.type
_entity.pdbx_description
1 polymer ?
#
loop_
_entity_poly.entity_id
_entity_poly.type
_entity_poly.pdbx_seq_one_letter_code
_entity_poly.pdbx_strand_id
1 'polypeptide(L)' 'MTREPRDAAQFYLTAACPCPYLPGREERKVFTHLIGRRAAGLNDTLTQSGFRRSQTIAYRP' A
#
# COMPACT_ATOMS: atom_id res chain seq x y z
N MET A 1 -10.12 27.14 1.78
CA MET A 1 -9.22 26.61 0.74
C MET A 1 -8.70 25.26 1.18
N THR A 2 -9.49 24.20 1.00
CA THR A 2 -9.06 22.84 1.33
C THR A 2 -8.22 22.36 0.17
N ARG A 3 -6.89 22.45 0.29
CA ARG A 3 -5.97 21.95 -0.73
C ARG A 3 -6.13 20.43 -0.75
N GLU A 4 -6.98 19.93 -1.64
CA GLU A 4 -7.06 18.50 -1.92
C GLU A 4 -5.63 18.02 -2.15
N PRO A 5 -5.12 17.04 -1.39
CA PRO A 5 -3.79 16.54 -1.61
C PRO A 5 -3.83 15.73 -2.89
N ARG A 6 -3.71 16.40 -4.04
CA ARG A 6 -3.51 15.81 -5.38
C ARG A 6 -2.21 14.98 -5.47
N ASP A 7 -1.58 14.73 -4.34
CA ASP A 7 -0.24 14.18 -4.15
C ASP A 7 -0.16 13.29 -2.90
N ALA A 8 -1.31 12.96 -2.27
CA ALA A 8 -1.35 11.90 -1.27
C ALA A 8 -1.33 10.53 -1.98
N ALA A 9 -0.53 9.60 -1.45
CA ALA A 9 -0.55 8.22 -1.92
C ALA A 9 -1.96 7.63 -1.76
N GLN A 10 -2.52 7.12 -2.86
CA GLN A 10 -3.82 6.48 -2.81
C GLN A 10 -3.64 5.01 -2.42
N PHE A 11 -4.19 4.65 -1.27
CA PHE A 11 -4.17 3.27 -0.78
C PHE A 11 -5.43 2.53 -1.19
N TYR A 12 -5.23 1.28 -1.55
CA TYR A 12 -6.26 0.33 -1.93
C TYR A 12 -6.18 -0.89 -1.01
N LEU A 13 -7.33 -1.51 -0.80
CA LEU A 13 -7.48 -2.72 0.00
C LEU A 13 -7.99 -3.84 -0.91
N THR A 14 -7.46 -5.04 -0.72
CA THR A 14 -8.10 -6.23 -1.31
C THR A 14 -9.41 -6.55 -0.60
N ALA A 15 -10.26 -7.32 -1.25
CA ALA A 15 -11.39 -7.96 -0.58
C ALA A 15 -10.91 -8.79 0.63
N ALA A 16 -11.79 -8.95 1.61
CA ALA A 16 -11.54 -9.86 2.72
C ALA A 16 -11.41 -11.29 2.17
N CYS A 17 -10.35 -11.98 2.57
CA CYS A 17 -10.14 -13.39 2.25
C CYS A 17 -9.74 -14.13 3.52
N PRO A 18 -10.01 -15.45 3.62
CA PRO A 18 -9.55 -16.23 4.75
C PRO A 18 -8.01 -16.16 4.86
N CYS A 19 -7.51 -15.92 6.07
CA CYS A 19 -6.08 -15.81 6.33
C CYS A 19 -5.44 -17.20 6.19
N PRO A 20 -4.41 -17.37 5.34
CA PRO A 20 -3.80 -18.67 5.10
C PRO A 20 -3.02 -19.20 6.32
N TYR A 21 -2.65 -18.32 7.26
CA TYR A 21 -1.83 -18.66 8.42
C TYR A 21 -2.61 -18.79 9.72
N LEU A 22 -3.79 -18.16 9.81
CA LEU A 22 -4.58 -18.09 11.05
C LEU A 22 -6.01 -18.57 10.77
N PRO A 23 -6.40 -19.77 11.27
CA PRO A 23 -7.74 -20.30 11.04
C PRO A 23 -8.79 -19.40 11.69
N GLY A 24 -9.90 -19.18 10.99
CA GLY A 24 -11.01 -18.33 11.47
C GLY A 24 -10.72 -16.82 11.43
N ARG A 25 -9.58 -16.39 10.88
CA ARG A 25 -9.30 -14.97 10.63
C ARG A 25 -9.36 -14.64 9.15
N GLU A 26 -9.64 -13.39 8.86
CA GLU A 26 -9.57 -12.83 7.51
C GLU A 26 -8.34 -11.92 7.36
N GLU A 27 -7.76 -11.93 6.17
CA GLU A 27 -6.67 -11.07 5.74
C GLU A 27 -7.17 -10.08 4.68
N ARG A 28 -6.62 -8.86 4.70
CA ARG A 28 -6.75 -7.87 3.63
C ARG A 28 -5.40 -7.24 3.39
N LYS A 29 -5.00 -7.14 2.14
CA LYS A 29 -3.73 -6.54 1.77
C LYS A 29 -3.94 -5.07 1.43
N VAL A 30 -3.08 -4.21 1.96
CA VAL A 30 -3.03 -2.78 1.60
C VAL A 30 -2.01 -2.62 0.49
N PHE A 31 -2.35 -1.89 -0.58
CA PHE A 31 -1.39 -1.58 -1.65
C PHE A 31 -1.56 -0.15 -2.17
N THR A 32 -0.51 0.38 -2.77
CA THR A 32 -0.48 1.70 -3.43
C THR A 32 0.41 1.65 -4.66
N HIS A 33 0.08 2.45 -5.66
CA HIS A 33 0.90 2.59 -6.85
C HIS A 33 2.05 3.58 -6.61
N LEU A 34 3.23 3.20 -7.08
CA LEU A 34 4.46 3.99 -7.08
C LEU A 34 4.69 4.54 -8.49
N ILE A 35 4.05 5.65 -8.80
CA ILE A 35 4.14 6.31 -10.12
C ILE A 35 4.62 7.75 -9.99
N GLY A 36 5.25 8.25 -11.05
CA GLY A 36 5.70 9.64 -11.13
C GLY A 36 6.98 9.94 -10.34
N ARG A 37 7.33 11.23 -10.27
CA ARG A 37 8.63 11.71 -9.75
C ARG A 37 8.84 11.45 -8.26
N ARG A 38 7.76 11.28 -7.49
CA ARG A 38 7.81 11.02 -6.04
C ARG A 38 7.87 9.54 -5.69
N ALA A 39 7.75 8.64 -6.66
CA ALA A 39 7.70 7.19 -6.45
C ALA A 39 8.88 6.67 -5.62
N ALA A 40 10.08 7.21 -5.82
CA ALA A 40 11.28 6.81 -5.08
C ALA A 40 11.20 7.18 -3.59
N GLY A 41 10.89 8.44 -3.25
CA GLY A 41 10.76 8.88 -1.85
C GLY A 41 9.57 8.23 -1.13
N LEU A 42 8.48 7.99 -1.86
CA LEU A 42 7.31 7.30 -1.36
C LEU A 42 7.63 5.82 -1.08
N ASN A 43 8.38 5.17 -1.98
CA ASN A 43 8.87 3.81 -1.76
C ASN A 43 9.75 3.71 -0.52
N ASP A 44 10.69 4.65 -0.31
CA ASP A 44 11.58 4.63 0.85
C ASP A 44 10.79 4.72 2.16
N THR A 45 9.88 5.68 2.24
CA THR A 45 8.98 5.89 3.40
C THR A 45 8.12 4.65 3.68
N LEU A 46 7.53 4.06 2.63
CA LEU A 46 6.70 2.87 2.76
C LEU A 46 7.51 1.63 3.15
N THR A 47 8.73 1.50 2.64
CA THR A 47 9.64 0.40 3.00
C THR A 47 9.97 0.44 4.48
N GLN A 48 10.26 1.63 5.03
CA GLN A 48 10.47 1.81 6.48
C GLN A 48 9.21 1.44 7.29
N SER A 49 8.03 1.66 6.73
CA SER A 49 6.74 1.29 7.34
C SER A 49 6.40 -0.21 7.20
N GLY A 50 7.26 -0.99 6.53
CA GLY A 50 7.09 -2.43 6.34
C GLY A 50 6.27 -2.82 5.11
N PHE A 51 6.02 -1.90 4.17
CA PHE A 51 5.55 -2.27 2.84
C PHE A 51 6.71 -2.90 2.05
N ARG A 52 6.37 -3.85 1.17
CA ARG A 52 7.29 -4.41 0.18
C ARG A 52 6.91 -3.95 -1.21
N ARG A 53 7.88 -3.88 -2.12
CA ARG A 53 7.69 -3.41 -3.49
C ARG A 53 7.67 -4.57 -4.48
N SER A 54 6.70 -4.56 -5.39
CA SER A 54 6.67 -5.38 -6.60
C SER A 54 6.40 -4.48 -7.80
N GLN A 55 7.40 -4.33 -8.68
CA GLN A 55 7.34 -3.45 -9.86
C GLN A 55 6.94 -2.00 -9.52
N THR A 56 5.72 -1.59 -9.89
CA THR A 56 5.14 -0.26 -9.69
C THR A 56 4.16 -0.21 -8.51
N ILE A 57 4.10 -1.25 -7.68
CA ILE A 57 3.19 -1.34 -6.53
C ILE A 57 3.99 -1.56 -5.25
N ALA A 58 3.61 -0.87 -4.18
CA ALA A 58 4.01 -1.19 -2.81
C ALA A 58 2.82 -1.83 -2.08
N TYR A 59 3.06 -2.88 -1.29
CA TYR A 59 2.01 -3.61 -0.58
C TYR A 59 2.44 -4.03 0.84
N ARG A 60 1.46 -4.22 1.73
CA ARG A 60 1.63 -4.79 3.07
C ARG A 60 0.52 -5.83 3.30
N PRO A 61 0.87 -7.04 3.77
CA PRO A 61 -0.13 -8.04 4.17
C PRO A 61 -0.92 -7.60 5.39
#